data_AF-A0A067PN43-F1
#
_entry.id   AF-A0A067PN43-F1
#
_cell.length_a   1.000
_cell.length_b   1.000
_cell.length_c   1.000
_cell.angle_alpha   90.00
_cell.angle_beta   90.00
_cell.angle_gamma   90.00
#
_symmetry.space_group_name_H-M   'P 1'
#
loop_
_entity.id
_entity.type
_entity.pdbx_description
1 polymer ?
#
loop_
_entity_poly.entity_id
_entity_poly.type
_entity_poly.pdbx_seq_one_letter_code
_entity_poly.pdbx_strand_id
1 'polypeptide(L)'
;MTFLKTFEWGYVFDDRAASDIPGLWDALRACLELKDIKVDDGGCGLGGSVSHSQLFSLQGIETFDFETNIGDQFLGHPDPDSEPHTEHIIDFLATNRGLHTIRLSFSYCTSYDYFFDTHSVYLGPTLADVRLPHLHTLKLSFIECDPRVFCDFLTNNPTIQILDLYTCFPYAYTGGKRPDILVHLEEGALPNLQDYAGGCYTWKSLCRAGPHYV
;
A
#
# COMPACT_ATOMS: atom_id res chain seq x y z
N MET A 1 25.10 6.76 22.26
CA MET A 1 24.30 7.34 21.17
C MET A 1 23.17 6.36 20.89
N THR A 2 21.93 6.82 20.93
CA THR A 2 20.75 6.03 20.57
C THR A 2 20.46 6.29 19.10
N PHE A 3 20.53 5.25 18.27
CA PHE A 3 20.17 5.33 16.87
C PHE A 3 18.66 5.17 16.73
N LEU A 4 18.04 5.98 15.88
CA LEU A 4 16.62 5.88 15.58
C LEU A 4 16.41 4.67 14.67
N LYS A 5 15.72 3.64 15.17
CA LYS A 5 15.38 2.43 14.42
C LYS A 5 13.97 2.43 13.87
N THR A 6 13.09 3.17 14.53
CA THR A 6 11.67 3.22 14.25
C THR A 6 11.25 4.68 14.18
N PHE A 7 10.51 5.03 13.14
CA PHE A 7 9.85 6.31 12.99
C PHE A 7 8.34 6.09 13.01
N GLU A 8 7.65 6.80 13.89
CA GLU A 8 6.19 6.78 13.99
C GLU A 8 5.64 8.18 13.72
N TRP A 9 4.73 8.27 12.77
CA TRP A 9 3.90 9.43 12.51
C TRP A 9 2.46 9.05 12.80
N GLY A 10 1.83 9.77 13.71
CA GLY A 10 0.46 9.51 14.13
C GLY A 10 -0.43 10.71 13.87
N TYR A 11 -1.69 10.43 13.61
CA TYR A 11 -2.72 11.39 13.33
C TYR A 11 -2.82 12.50 14.40
N VAL A 12 -2.64 13.75 13.99
CA VAL A 12 -2.82 14.92 14.86
C VAL A 12 -4.00 15.75 14.35
N PHE A 13 -5.18 15.57 14.95
CA PHE A 13 -6.30 16.54 14.88
C PHE A 13 -5.94 17.81 15.69
N ASP A 14 -4.83 18.45 15.37
CA ASP A 14 -4.51 19.77 15.92
C ASP A 14 -4.22 20.68 14.73
N ASP A 15 -5.06 21.70 14.57
CA ASP A 15 -4.87 22.78 13.60
C ASP A 15 -3.54 23.54 13.81
N ARG A 16 -2.81 23.23 14.90
CA ARG A 16 -1.47 23.74 15.23
C ARG A 16 -0.33 22.79 14.90
N ALA A 17 -0.60 21.54 14.52
CA ALA A 17 0.44 20.61 14.12
C ALA A 17 0.98 21.05 12.77
N ALA A 18 2.18 21.63 12.77
CA ALA A 18 2.94 21.83 11.54
C ALA A 18 3.26 20.46 10.97
N SER A 19 2.53 20.06 9.93
CA SER A 19 2.81 18.91 9.08
C SER A 19 4.16 19.03 8.36
N ASP A 20 4.58 20.26 8.08
CA ASP A 20 5.91 20.57 7.58
C ASP A 20 6.88 20.80 8.76
N ILE A 21 7.64 19.76 9.10
CA ILE A 21 8.74 19.82 10.06
C ILE A 21 10.03 20.02 9.27
N PRO A 22 10.64 21.22 9.28
CA PRO A 22 11.83 21.50 8.49
C PRO A 22 12.98 20.54 8.82
N GLY A 23 13.55 19.93 7.79
CA GLY A 23 14.70 19.01 7.92
C GLY A 23 14.36 17.61 8.45
N LEU A 24 13.09 17.29 8.70
CA LEU A 24 12.68 15.94 9.14
C LEU A 24 13.14 14.86 8.17
N TRP A 25 12.83 15.02 6.88
CA TRP A 25 13.15 14.02 5.85
C TRP A 25 14.65 13.86 5.63
N ASP A 26 15.41 14.95 5.72
CA ASP A 26 16.87 14.89 5.67
C ASP A 26 17.44 14.13 6.88
N ALA A 27 16.91 14.39 8.07
CA ALA A 27 17.31 13.69 9.29
C ALA A 27 16.98 12.19 9.20
N LEU A 28 15.79 11.82 8.72
CA LEU A 28 15.39 10.42 8.54
C LEU A 28 16.24 9.72 7.49
N ARG A 29 16.56 10.38 6.36
CA ARG A 29 17.49 9.83 5.35
C ARG A 29 18.90 9.61 5.90
N ALA A 30 19.35 10.45 6.82
CA ALA A 30 20.64 10.28 7.48
C ALA A 30 20.65 9.14 8.53
N CYS A 31 19.48 8.63 8.93
CA CYS A 31 19.35 7.55 9.90
C CYS A 31 19.57 6.18 9.24
N LEU A 32 20.83 5.75 9.14
CA LEU A 32 21.19 4.46 8.51
C LEU A 32 20.66 3.21 9.24
N GLU A 33 20.24 3.35 10.50
CA GLU A 33 19.62 2.27 11.28
C GLU A 33 18.09 2.31 11.27
N LEU A 34 17.47 3.25 10.54
CA LEU A 34 16.01 3.32 10.43
C LEU A 34 15.50 2.14 9.61
N LYS A 35 14.70 1.27 10.23
CA LYS A 35 14.19 0.03 9.64
C LYS A 35 12.67 -0.04 9.61
N ASP A 36 12.03 0.60 10.58
CA ASP A 36 10.60 0.51 10.77
C ASP A 36 9.97 1.89 10.62
N ILE A 37 8.96 1.96 9.76
CA ILE A 37 8.16 3.15 9.55
C ILE A 37 6.71 2.78 9.81
N LYS A 38 6.06 3.57 10.67
CA LYS A 38 4.64 3.52 10.90
C LYS A 38 4.04 4.91 10.69
N VAL A 39 3.05 5.00 9.83
CA VAL A 39 2.38 6.24 9.47
C VAL A 39 0.88 6.01 9.52
N ASP A 40 0.21 6.83 10.33
CA ASP A 40 -1.23 7.04 10.31
C ASP A 40 -1.46 8.52 9.99
N ASP A 41 -1.65 8.81 8.71
CA ASP A 41 -1.77 10.16 8.18
C ASP A 41 -3.22 10.48 7.87
N GLY A 42 -3.91 11.03 8.87
CA GLY A 42 -5.26 11.46 8.63
C GLY A 42 -5.42 12.85 8.00
N GLY A 43 -4.36 13.46 7.44
CA GLY A 43 -4.47 14.73 6.72
C GLY A 43 -4.60 15.99 7.58
N CYS A 44 -4.08 17.10 7.06
CA CYS A 44 -4.22 18.43 7.65
C CYS A 44 -5.00 19.33 6.68
N GLY A 45 -6.15 19.86 7.11
CA GLY A 45 -7.07 20.62 6.24
C GLY A 45 -6.52 21.91 5.61
N LEU A 46 -5.29 22.34 5.94
CA LEU A 46 -4.69 23.60 5.46
C LEU A 46 -3.21 23.50 5.03
N GLY A 47 -2.67 22.30 4.85
CA GLY A 47 -1.36 22.13 4.22
C GLY A 47 -0.49 21.09 4.89
N GLY A 48 0.12 20.25 4.06
CA GLY A 48 1.08 19.20 4.37
C GLY A 48 0.41 17.92 4.87
N SER A 49 0.29 16.94 3.98
CA SER A 49 0.15 15.55 4.38
C SER A 49 1.53 14.89 4.30
N VAL A 50 1.80 13.94 5.19
CA VAL A 50 3.03 13.15 5.11
C VAL A 50 3.06 12.29 3.84
N SER A 51 1.91 12.04 3.22
CA SER A 51 1.78 11.35 1.94
C SER A 51 2.41 12.12 0.77
N HIS A 52 2.47 13.46 0.81
CA HIS A 52 3.17 14.28 -0.21
C HIS A 52 4.64 14.49 0.07
N SER A 53 5.10 13.92 1.19
CA SER A 53 6.46 14.12 1.63
C SER A 53 7.42 13.17 0.92
N GLN A 54 8.69 13.31 1.27
CA GLN A 54 9.76 12.45 0.80
C GLN A 54 9.81 11.10 1.56
N LEU A 55 8.73 10.71 2.26
CA LEU A 55 8.61 9.43 2.98
C LEU A 55 8.97 8.23 2.08
N PHE A 56 8.42 8.18 0.87
CA PHE A 56 8.68 7.12 -0.11
C PHE A 56 10.09 7.20 -0.75
N SER A 57 10.90 8.21 -0.41
CA SER A 57 12.32 8.26 -0.80
C SER A 57 13.25 7.58 0.22
N LEU A 58 12.73 7.15 1.38
CA LEU A 58 13.52 6.51 2.42
C LEU A 58 14.00 5.13 1.96
N GLN A 59 15.20 4.75 2.40
CA GLN A 59 15.91 3.55 1.97
C GLN A 59 16.33 2.68 3.16
N GLY A 60 16.55 1.40 2.90
CA GLY A 60 16.98 0.43 3.91
C GLY A 60 15.87 -0.05 4.85
N ILE A 61 14.61 0.24 4.51
CA ILE A 61 13.42 -0.06 5.30
C ILE A 61 13.07 -1.55 5.22
N GLU A 62 12.64 -2.11 6.34
CA GLU A 62 12.28 -3.53 6.51
C GLU A 62 10.80 -3.71 6.86
N THR A 63 10.22 -2.75 7.58
CA THR A 63 8.78 -2.70 7.92
C THR A 63 8.21 -1.36 7.50
N PHE A 64 7.17 -1.38 6.67
CA PHE A 64 6.46 -0.18 6.24
C PHE A 64 4.97 -0.35 6.46
N ASP A 65 4.42 0.38 7.43
CA ASP A 65 2.99 0.48 7.71
C ASP A 65 2.55 1.91 7.42
N PHE A 66 1.80 2.10 6.35
CA PHE A 66 1.31 3.39 5.91
C PHE A 66 -0.20 3.33 5.76
N GLU A 67 -0.88 4.19 6.49
CA GLU A 67 -2.31 4.40 6.45
C GLU A 67 -2.58 5.90 6.23
N THR A 68 -3.53 6.21 5.35
CA THR A 68 -4.03 7.57 5.20
C THR A 68 -5.54 7.60 5.05
N ASN A 69 -6.17 8.62 5.64
CA ASN A 69 -7.62 8.85 5.54
C ASN A 69 -7.99 10.16 4.80
N ILE A 70 -7.04 10.79 4.11
CA ILE A 70 -7.19 12.11 3.48
C ILE A 70 -8.38 12.21 2.53
N GLY A 71 -8.64 11.16 1.75
CA GLY A 71 -9.75 11.08 0.82
C GLY A 71 -11.14 11.12 1.47
N ASP A 72 -11.24 10.87 2.78
CA ASP A 72 -12.49 11.01 3.54
C ASP A 72 -12.75 12.46 3.96
N GLN A 73 -11.71 13.32 4.01
CA GLN A 73 -11.83 14.72 4.41
C GLN A 73 -12.36 15.64 3.31
N PHE A 74 -12.15 15.26 2.04
CA PHE A 74 -12.56 16.05 0.89
C PHE A 74 -13.82 15.43 0.24
N LEU A 75 -14.99 15.99 0.57
CA LEU A 75 -16.23 15.74 -0.17
C LEU A 75 -16.10 16.35 -1.57
N GLY A 76 -15.72 15.52 -2.55
CA GLY A 76 -15.36 15.97 -3.89
C GLY A 76 -13.87 15.80 -4.12
N HIS A 77 -13.53 15.14 -5.24
CA HIS A 77 -12.19 14.86 -5.79
C HIS A 77 -11.04 15.10 -4.78
N PRO A 78 -10.44 14.06 -4.15
CA PRO A 78 -9.12 14.23 -3.55
C PRO A 78 -8.30 14.88 -4.64
N ASP A 79 -7.72 16.05 -4.36
CA ASP A 79 -6.80 16.68 -5.29
C ASP A 79 -5.92 15.56 -5.88
N PRO A 80 -5.76 15.39 -7.19
CA PRO A 80 -4.85 14.36 -7.72
C PRO A 80 -3.44 14.46 -7.12
N ASP A 81 -3.10 15.61 -6.52
CA ASP A 81 -1.91 15.86 -5.72
C ASP A 81 -2.06 15.53 -4.21
N SER A 82 -3.17 14.93 -3.77
CA SER A 82 -3.50 14.61 -2.36
C SER A 82 -3.20 13.17 -1.93
N GLU A 83 -2.90 12.28 -2.87
CA GLU A 83 -2.38 10.92 -2.60
C GLU A 83 -0.91 10.84 -3.03
N PRO A 84 -0.09 9.93 -2.45
CA PRO A 84 1.28 9.77 -2.91
C PRO A 84 1.27 9.26 -4.35
N HIS A 85 1.99 9.97 -5.24
CA HIS A 85 2.13 9.54 -6.63
C HIS A 85 2.60 8.09 -6.68
N THR A 86 1.88 7.26 -7.43
CA THR A 86 2.12 5.82 -7.45
C THR A 86 3.56 5.46 -7.87
N GLU A 87 4.16 6.26 -8.75
CA GLU A 87 5.57 6.09 -9.12
C GLU A 87 6.51 6.10 -7.91
N HIS A 88 6.28 6.96 -6.92
CA HIS A 88 7.07 6.99 -5.69
C HIS A 88 6.87 5.72 -4.85
N ILE A 89 5.65 5.19 -4.80
CA ILE A 89 5.38 3.93 -4.10
C ILE A 89 6.13 2.79 -4.79
N ILE A 90 6.07 2.70 -6.13
CA ILE A 90 6.75 1.65 -6.88
C ILE A 90 8.27 1.76 -6.71
N ASP A 91 8.83 2.97 -6.81
CA ASP A 91 10.26 3.21 -6.62
C ASP A 91 10.73 2.87 -5.19
N PHE A 92 9.90 3.20 -4.19
CA PHE A 92 10.14 2.82 -2.80
C PHE A 92 10.24 1.30 -2.65
N LEU A 93 9.27 0.57 -3.21
CA LEU A 93 9.25 -0.89 -3.15
C LEU A 93 10.43 -1.49 -3.91
N ALA A 94 10.78 -0.95 -5.08
CA ALA A 94 11.90 -1.42 -5.89
C ALA A 94 13.26 -1.21 -5.18
N THR A 95 13.40 -0.11 -4.44
CA THR A 95 14.65 0.26 -3.76
C THR A 95 14.83 -0.46 -2.42
N ASN A 96 13.73 -0.74 -1.72
CA ASN A 96 13.76 -1.37 -0.39
C ASN A 96 13.62 -2.89 -0.45
N ARG A 97 14.59 -3.57 -1.06
CA ARG A 97 14.58 -5.04 -1.23
C ARG A 97 14.64 -5.85 0.08
N GLY A 98 14.92 -5.18 1.20
CA GLY A 98 14.90 -5.75 2.55
C GLY A 98 13.52 -5.77 3.20
N LEU A 99 12.46 -5.28 2.53
CA LEU A 99 11.11 -5.28 3.10
C LEU A 99 10.63 -6.70 3.42
N HIS A 100 10.18 -6.88 4.66
CA HIS A 100 9.55 -8.10 5.17
C HIS A 100 8.04 -7.90 5.36
N THR A 101 7.64 -6.68 5.69
CA THR A 101 6.25 -6.33 5.98
C THR A 101 5.89 -5.04 5.27
N ILE A 102 4.83 -5.11 4.46
CA ILE A 102 4.22 -3.96 3.81
C ILE A 102 2.74 -3.94 4.18
N ARG A 103 2.31 -2.82 4.76
CA ARG A 103 0.91 -2.46 4.90
C ARG A 103 0.70 -1.10 4.24
N LEU A 104 -0.14 -1.07 3.22
CA LEU A 104 -0.55 0.15 2.52
C LEU A 104 -2.07 0.23 2.58
N SER A 105 -2.57 1.28 3.21
CA SER A 105 -3.99 1.54 3.36
C SER A 105 -4.30 2.96 2.97
N PHE A 106 -5.08 3.13 1.91
CA PHE A 106 -5.51 4.44 1.45
C PHE A 106 -6.99 4.66 1.78
N SER A 107 -7.43 5.90 1.74
CA SER A 107 -8.85 6.27 1.85
C SER A 107 -9.58 6.03 0.54
N TYR A 108 -10.86 5.74 0.65
CA TYR A 108 -11.76 5.70 -0.49
C TYR A 108 -12.32 7.08 -0.78
N CYS A 109 -12.00 7.66 -1.94
CA CYS A 109 -12.80 8.81 -2.38
C CYS A 109 -14.18 8.36 -2.85
N THR A 110 -15.20 8.66 -2.04
CA THR A 110 -16.62 8.39 -2.33
C THR A 110 -17.25 9.32 -3.38
N SER A 111 -16.51 10.29 -3.95
CA SER A 111 -17.14 11.45 -4.60
C SER A 111 -17.39 11.38 -6.11
N TYR A 112 -17.14 10.25 -6.77
CA TYR A 112 -17.61 10.07 -8.14
C TYR A 112 -18.49 8.84 -8.27
N ASP A 113 -19.57 9.03 -9.03
CA ASP A 113 -20.66 8.10 -9.27
C ASP A 113 -20.18 6.65 -9.32
N TYR A 114 -20.95 5.81 -8.64
CA TYR A 114 -20.87 4.37 -8.41
C TYR A 114 -20.41 3.46 -9.58
N PHE A 115 -20.05 3.98 -10.76
CA PHE A 115 -19.88 3.22 -11.97
C PHE A 115 -18.76 3.59 -12.97
N PHE A 116 -18.05 4.74 -12.94
CA PHE A 116 -17.15 5.03 -14.10
C PHE A 116 -15.76 5.65 -13.91
N ASP A 117 -15.45 6.46 -12.89
CA ASP A 117 -14.09 7.01 -12.72
C ASP A 117 -13.68 7.04 -11.25
N THR A 118 -13.31 5.87 -10.72
CA THR A 118 -12.72 5.75 -9.38
C THR A 118 -11.24 6.13 -9.45
N HIS A 119 -10.81 7.08 -8.63
CA HIS A 119 -9.39 7.34 -8.39
C HIS A 119 -9.06 6.79 -7.00
N SER A 120 -8.72 5.50 -6.93
CA SER A 120 -7.90 4.98 -5.84
C SER A 120 -6.45 4.88 -6.32
N VAL A 121 -5.49 4.73 -5.41
CA VAL A 121 -4.08 4.56 -5.76
C VAL A 121 -3.94 3.38 -6.73
N TYR A 122 -3.61 3.68 -7.99
CA TYR A 122 -3.42 2.68 -9.03
C TYR A 122 -1.97 2.24 -9.11
N LEU A 123 -1.64 1.06 -8.60
CA LEU A 123 -0.31 0.46 -8.78
C LEU A 123 -0.11 0.05 -10.25
N GLY A 124 0.68 0.86 -10.95
CA GLY A 124 0.93 0.74 -12.38
C GLY A 124 1.65 -0.54 -12.83
N PRO A 125 1.84 -0.72 -14.15
CA PRO A 125 2.37 -1.95 -14.73
C PRO A 125 3.77 -2.34 -14.26
N THR A 126 4.57 -1.36 -13.82
CA THR A 126 5.92 -1.57 -13.28
C THR A 126 5.93 -2.34 -11.96
N LEU A 127 4.79 -2.46 -11.27
CA LEU A 127 4.67 -3.30 -10.08
C LEU A 127 5.08 -4.76 -10.36
N ALA A 128 4.77 -5.29 -11.55
CA ALA A 128 5.11 -6.66 -11.94
C ALA A 128 6.61 -6.95 -11.91
N ASP A 129 7.47 -5.93 -12.03
CA ASP A 129 8.93 -6.04 -12.03
C ASP A 129 9.55 -5.91 -10.63
N VAL A 130 8.76 -5.54 -9.62
CA VAL A 130 9.23 -5.41 -8.24
C VAL A 130 9.56 -6.79 -7.65
N ARG A 131 10.73 -6.88 -7.00
CA ARG A 131 11.25 -8.12 -6.38
C ARG A 131 11.68 -7.85 -4.93
N LEU A 132 10.90 -8.39 -4.00
CA LEU A 132 11.04 -8.32 -2.56
C LEU A 132 11.27 -9.74 -1.99
N PRO A 133 12.51 -10.25 -2.07
CA PRO A 133 12.82 -11.65 -1.75
C PRO A 133 12.63 -12.03 -0.28
N HIS A 134 12.34 -11.06 0.58
CA HIS A 134 12.13 -11.26 2.01
C HIS A 134 10.70 -10.91 2.46
N LEU A 135 9.81 -10.57 1.51
CA LEU A 135 8.45 -10.16 1.83
C LEU A 135 7.65 -11.34 2.40
N HIS A 136 7.18 -11.20 3.64
CA HIS A 136 6.38 -12.19 4.34
C HIS A 136 4.94 -11.73 4.54
N THR A 137 4.73 -10.44 4.77
CA THR A 137 3.41 -9.87 5.02
C THR A 137 3.11 -8.79 4.01
N LEU A 138 2.02 -8.96 3.27
CA LEU A 138 1.49 -7.97 2.34
C LEU A 138 0.03 -7.69 2.71
N LYS A 139 -0.23 -6.45 3.13
CA LYS A 139 -1.58 -5.98 3.43
C LYS A 139 -1.88 -4.74 2.61
N LEU A 140 -2.89 -4.83 1.76
CA LEU A 140 -3.26 -3.77 0.83
C LEU A 140 -4.73 -3.42 1.04
N SER A 141 -4.99 -2.12 1.13
CA SER A 141 -6.34 -1.61 1.26
C SER A 141 -6.61 -0.40 0.38
N PHE A 142 -7.76 -0.42 -0.30
CA PHE A 142 -8.20 0.63 -1.22
C PHE A 142 -7.18 0.94 -2.31
N ILE A 143 -6.72 -0.11 -2.99
CA ILE A 143 -5.73 -0.03 -4.06
C ILE A 143 -6.32 -0.60 -5.35
N GLU A 144 -6.09 0.09 -6.45
CA GLU A 144 -6.36 -0.39 -7.80
C GLU A 144 -5.11 -1.01 -8.43
N CYS A 145 -5.26 -2.11 -9.16
CA CYS A 145 -4.17 -2.69 -9.94
C CYS A 145 -4.73 -3.48 -11.12
N ASP A 146 -3.97 -3.58 -12.21
CA ASP A 146 -4.28 -4.55 -13.26
C ASP A 146 -4.12 -5.98 -12.68
N PRO A 147 -5.12 -6.87 -12.82
CA PRO A 147 -5.05 -8.21 -12.23
C PRO A 147 -3.87 -9.07 -12.72
N ARG A 148 -3.42 -8.92 -13.97
CA ARG A 148 -2.25 -9.66 -14.48
C ARG A 148 -0.99 -9.15 -13.80
N VAL A 149 -0.82 -7.83 -13.78
CA VAL A 149 0.31 -7.16 -13.13
C VAL A 149 0.39 -7.55 -11.65
N PHE A 150 -0.74 -7.56 -10.95
CA PHE A 150 -0.79 -7.93 -9.54
C PHE A 150 -0.42 -9.40 -9.32
N CYS A 151 -0.97 -10.31 -10.13
CA CYS A 151 -0.65 -11.73 -10.03
C CYS A 151 0.83 -11.99 -10.35
N ASP A 152 1.40 -11.33 -11.35
CA ASP A 152 2.82 -11.42 -11.68
C ASP A 152 3.68 -10.93 -10.51
N PHE A 153 3.33 -9.80 -9.88
CA PHE A 153 3.99 -9.33 -8.66
C PHE A 153 3.95 -10.39 -7.55
N LEU A 154 2.79 -11.01 -7.28
CA LEU A 154 2.67 -12.06 -6.27
C LEU A 154 3.53 -13.28 -6.59
N THR A 155 3.51 -13.78 -7.82
CA THR A 155 4.33 -14.93 -8.26
C THR A 155 5.83 -14.66 -8.15
N ASN A 156 6.23 -13.42 -8.38
CA ASN A 156 7.62 -12.98 -8.26
C ASN A 156 8.10 -12.81 -6.82
N ASN A 157 7.17 -12.88 -5.84
CA ASN A 157 7.44 -12.74 -4.41
C ASN A 157 6.87 -13.94 -3.62
N PRO A 158 7.37 -15.17 -3.88
CA PRO A 158 6.77 -16.41 -3.35
C PRO A 158 6.99 -16.62 -1.83
N THR A 159 7.71 -15.71 -1.16
CA THR A 159 7.97 -15.76 0.29
C THR A 159 6.80 -15.25 1.14
N ILE A 160 5.76 -14.69 0.51
CA ILE A 160 4.57 -14.17 1.18
C ILE A 160 3.89 -15.31 1.95
N GLN A 161 3.65 -15.05 3.24
CA GLN A 161 2.98 -15.93 4.19
C GLN A 161 1.61 -15.37 4.58
N ILE A 162 1.46 -14.05 4.61
CA ILE A 162 0.22 -13.36 4.97
C ILE A 162 -0.14 -12.42 3.83
N LEU A 163 -1.34 -12.62 3.26
CA LEU A 163 -1.91 -11.78 2.21
C LEU A 163 -3.27 -11.25 2.66
N ASP A 164 -3.39 -9.94 2.83
CA ASP A 164 -4.63 -9.28 3.22
C ASP A 164 -5.01 -8.24 2.16
N LEU A 165 -6.14 -8.44 1.50
CA LEU A 165 -6.66 -7.62 0.41
C LEU A 165 -8.04 -7.10 0.79
N TYR A 166 -8.06 -5.95 1.45
CA TYR A 166 -9.29 -5.29 1.83
C TYR A 166 -9.67 -4.23 0.80
N THR A 167 -10.75 -4.46 0.05
CA THR A 167 -11.28 -3.43 -0.87
C THR A 167 -10.26 -3.03 -1.96
N CYS A 168 -9.56 -4.01 -2.53
CA CYS A 168 -8.69 -3.81 -3.70
C CYS A 168 -9.48 -4.02 -5.01
N PHE A 169 -9.14 -3.33 -6.10
CA PHE A 169 -9.96 -3.38 -7.31
C PHE A 169 -9.14 -3.61 -8.58
N PRO A 170 -9.69 -4.33 -9.56
CA PRO A 170 -9.11 -4.40 -10.90
C PRO A 170 -9.18 -3.03 -11.58
N TYR A 171 -8.06 -2.54 -12.11
CA TYR A 171 -8.03 -1.37 -12.99
C TYR A 171 -8.77 -1.68 -14.29
N ALA A 172 -9.65 -0.77 -14.73
CA ALA A 172 -10.61 -0.90 -15.83
C ALA A 172 -11.88 -1.72 -15.52
N TYR A 173 -12.92 -0.98 -15.11
CA TYR A 173 -14.31 -1.43 -15.11
C TYR A 173 -14.87 -1.38 -16.53
N THR A 174 -14.97 -2.51 -17.22
CA THR A 174 -15.71 -2.58 -18.49
C THR A 174 -16.85 -3.59 -18.38
N GLY A 175 -18.09 -3.12 -18.27
CA GLY A 175 -19.27 -3.93 -18.59
C GLY A 175 -19.93 -4.73 -17.47
N GLY A 176 -19.98 -4.21 -16.23
CA GLY A 176 -20.97 -4.66 -15.24
C GLY A 176 -20.54 -5.76 -14.27
N LYS A 177 -19.37 -6.39 -14.43
CA LYS A 177 -18.80 -7.33 -13.44
C LYS A 177 -17.33 -7.00 -13.17
N ARG A 178 -16.98 -6.77 -11.90
CA ARG A 178 -15.60 -6.59 -11.46
C ARG A 178 -14.91 -7.96 -11.46
N PRO A 179 -13.87 -8.19 -12.29
CA PRO A 179 -13.10 -9.42 -12.20
C PRO A 179 -12.39 -9.50 -10.84
N ASP A 180 -12.11 -10.73 -10.41
CA ASP A 180 -11.29 -10.99 -9.24
C ASP A 180 -9.86 -10.46 -9.47
N ILE A 181 -9.28 -9.73 -8.51
CA ILE A 181 -7.90 -9.22 -8.63
C ILE A 181 -6.88 -10.37 -8.73
N LEU A 182 -7.27 -11.57 -8.28
CA LEU A 182 -6.48 -12.80 -8.33
C LEU A 182 -6.92 -13.74 -9.48
N VAL A 183 -7.67 -13.23 -10.47
CA VAL A 183 -8.22 -14.06 -11.56
C VAL A 183 -7.13 -14.78 -12.37
N HIS A 184 -5.92 -14.21 -12.45
CA HIS A 184 -4.79 -14.78 -13.21
C HIS A 184 -3.79 -15.57 -12.36
N LEU A 185 -3.99 -15.66 -11.05
CA LEU A 185 -3.11 -16.41 -10.16
C LEU A 185 -3.36 -17.92 -10.33
N GLU A 186 -2.29 -18.66 -10.63
CA GLU A 186 -2.33 -20.12 -10.76
C GLU A 186 -2.39 -20.81 -9.37
N GLU A 187 -2.94 -22.02 -9.34
CA GLU A 187 -2.95 -22.85 -8.13
C GLU A 187 -1.52 -23.16 -7.67
N GLY A 188 -1.26 -22.94 -6.38
CA GLY A 188 0.07 -23.16 -5.79
C GLY A 188 1.12 -22.09 -6.12
N ALA A 189 0.75 -20.99 -6.79
CA ALA A 189 1.67 -19.87 -7.07
C ALA A 189 2.21 -19.19 -5.81
N LEU A 190 1.51 -19.32 -4.67
CA LEU A 190 1.95 -18.82 -3.37
C LEU A 190 2.17 -20.00 -2.39
N PRO A 191 3.29 -20.73 -2.51
CA PRO A 191 3.50 -21.97 -1.79
C PRO A 191 3.69 -21.80 -0.27
N ASN A 192 4.06 -20.59 0.18
CA ASN A 192 4.30 -20.29 1.59
C ASN A 192 3.13 -19.57 2.27
N LEU A 193 2.05 -19.29 1.55
CA LEU A 193 0.90 -18.55 2.07
C LEU A 193 0.16 -19.39 3.12
N GLN A 194 0.05 -18.83 4.33
CA GLN A 194 -0.55 -19.42 5.52
C GLN A 194 -1.86 -18.72 5.90
N ASP A 195 -1.93 -17.41 5.69
CA ASP A 195 -3.10 -16.59 6.03
C ASP A 195 -3.53 -15.74 4.83
N TYR A 196 -4.84 -15.73 4.58
CA TYR A 196 -5.45 -14.97 3.49
C TYR A 196 -6.77 -14.34 3.95
N ALA A 197 -6.84 -13.01 3.83
CA ALA A 197 -8.06 -12.25 3.98
C ALA A 197 -8.34 -11.52 2.66
N GLY A 198 -9.52 -11.70 2.08
CA GLY A 198 -9.92 -11.07 0.83
C GLY A 198 -11.42 -10.84 0.81
N GLY A 199 -11.84 -9.60 1.00
CA GLY A 199 -13.21 -9.26 1.40
C GLY A 199 -14.34 -9.73 0.46
N CYS A 200 -14.05 -10.05 -0.81
CA CYS A 200 -15.07 -10.46 -1.79
C CYS A 200 -14.56 -11.41 -2.91
N TYR A 201 -13.35 -11.94 -2.82
CA TYR A 201 -12.73 -12.67 -3.93
C TYR A 201 -13.01 -14.18 -3.85
N THR A 202 -13.09 -14.80 -5.02
CA THR A 202 -13.36 -16.23 -5.16
C THR A 202 -12.18 -16.99 -4.56
N TRP A 203 -12.43 -17.78 -3.51
CA TRP A 203 -11.42 -18.69 -2.97
C TRP A 203 -10.99 -19.66 -4.08
N LYS A 204 -9.77 -19.47 -4.59
CA LYS A 204 -9.01 -20.51 -5.28
C LYS A 204 -8.07 -21.14 -4.26
N SER A 205 -7.65 -22.38 -4.46
CA SER A 205 -6.54 -22.98 -3.71
C SER A 205 -5.23 -22.26 -4.07
N LEU A 206 -5.07 -21.02 -3.60
CA LEU A 206 -3.89 -20.18 -3.87
C LEU A 206 -2.65 -20.75 -3.18
N CYS A 207 -2.87 -21.54 -2.14
CA CYS A 207 -1.86 -22.24 -1.37
C CYS A 207 -2.24 -23.71 -1.15
N ARG A 208 -1.26 -24.51 -0.70
CA ARG A 208 -1.51 -25.90 -0.29
C ARG A 208 -2.25 -26.02 1.06
N ALA A 209 -2.47 -24.91 1.76
CA ALA A 209 -3.24 -24.87 2.99
C ALA A 209 -4.73 -24.67 2.67
N GLY A 210 -5.59 -25.52 3.23
CA GLY A 210 -7.04 -25.38 3.09
C GLY A 210 -7.56 -24.11 3.81
N PRO A 211 -8.77 -23.65 3.51
CA PRO A 211 -9.34 -22.46 4.14
C PRO A 211 -9.52 -22.66 5.65
N HIS A 212 -9.10 -21.68 6.45
CA HIS A 212 -9.49 -21.58 7.85
C HIS A 212 -10.77 -20.73 7.94
N TYR A 213 -11.88 -21.37 8.26
CA TYR A 213 -13.12 -20.67 8.63
C TYR A 213 -12.97 -20.16 10.06
N VAL A 214 -13.06 -18.84 10.26
CA VAL A 214 -13.30 -18.22 11.57
C VAL A 214 -14.77 -17.84 11.67
#